data_AF-A0A6J4XZQ8-F1
#
_entry.id   AF-A0A6J4XZQ8-F1
#
_cell.length_a   1.000
_cell.length_b   1.000
_cell.length_c   1.000
_cell.angle_alpha   90.00
_cell.angle_beta   90.00
_cell.angle_gamma   90.00
#
_symmetry.space_group_name_H-M   'P 1'
#
loop_
_entity.id
_entity.type
_entity.pdbx_description
1 polymer ?
#
loop_
_entity_poly.entity_id
_entity_poly.type
_entity_poly.pdbx_seq_one_letter_code
_entity_poly.pdbx_strand_id
1 'polypeptide(L)'
;KFAKENGDHLIKCIVYTDLNMVRAGVVKHPSEWPYSGYNEIQQPKRKKILINYERLKELLGFDSYEHVKTAHKQWVESCLSDGDNFRDSKWTESIAVGSESYIQNVKALMGGMALGRKVLETGELFQLKEVQYPYIAHLGAKKIDIGNQNTYFWNQNYENTTT
;
A
#
# COMPACT_ATOMS: atom_id res chain seq x y z
N LYS A 1 -7.45 4.03 5.31
CA LYS A 1 -6.70 5.22 4.81
C LYS A 1 -5.32 5.19 5.47
N PHE A 2 -4.24 5.26 4.68
CA PHE A 2 -2.86 5.24 5.16
C PHE A 2 -2.28 6.66 5.16
N ALA A 3 -1.63 7.10 6.23
CA ALA A 3 -1.13 8.47 6.40
C ALA A 3 0.42 8.48 6.46
N LYS A 4 1.07 9.44 5.76
CA LYS A 4 2.54 9.63 5.70
C LYS A 4 2.95 11.07 6.02
N GLU A 5 4.08 11.24 6.71
CA GLU A 5 4.53 12.54 7.25
C GLU A 5 5.44 13.35 6.31
N ASN A 6 6.49 12.74 5.73
CA ASN A 6 7.58 13.44 5.06
C ASN A 6 7.85 12.93 3.63
N GLY A 7 8.57 13.73 2.83
CA GLY A 7 8.97 13.39 1.46
C GLY A 7 9.68 12.03 1.34
N ASP A 8 10.59 11.72 2.27
CA ASP A 8 11.28 10.43 2.32
C ASP A 8 10.34 9.24 2.56
N HIS A 9 9.29 9.42 3.36
CA HIS A 9 8.27 8.39 3.55
C HIS A 9 7.39 8.23 2.32
N LEU A 10 7.06 9.35 1.67
CA LEU A 10 6.25 9.36 0.48
C LEU A 10 6.95 8.61 -0.66
N ILE A 11 8.23 8.89 -0.93
CA ILE A 11 8.99 8.21 -2.00
C ILE A 11 9.12 6.71 -1.72
N LYS A 12 9.43 6.31 -0.48
CA LYS A 12 9.48 4.88 -0.09
C LYS A 12 8.18 4.16 -0.38
N CYS A 13 7.04 4.81 -0.14
CA CYS A 13 5.75 4.19 -0.43
C CYS A 13 5.38 4.16 -1.91
N ILE A 14 5.78 5.17 -2.69
CA ILE A 14 5.58 5.17 -4.14
C ILE A 14 6.33 4.00 -4.74
N VAL A 15 7.62 3.88 -4.40
CA VAL A 15 8.49 2.76 -4.80
C VAL A 15 7.91 1.42 -4.35
N TYR A 16 7.47 1.33 -3.08
CA TYR A 16 6.80 0.13 -2.59
C TYR A 16 5.58 -0.22 -3.46
N THR A 17 4.74 0.75 -3.82
CA THR A 17 3.54 0.51 -4.63
C THR A 17 3.90 0.05 -6.03
N ASP A 18 4.88 0.68 -6.68
CA ASP A 18 5.34 0.33 -8.02
C ASP A 18 5.91 -1.09 -8.07
N LEU A 19 6.58 -1.52 -7.01
CA LEU A 19 7.16 -2.86 -6.89
C LEU A 19 6.13 -3.95 -6.55
N ASN A 20 4.84 -3.63 -6.31
CA ASN A 20 3.81 -4.64 -6.01
C ASN A 20 3.77 -5.77 -7.05
N MET A 21 3.82 -5.42 -8.34
CA MET A 21 3.71 -6.41 -9.40
C MET A 21 4.99 -7.24 -9.57
N VAL A 22 6.14 -6.66 -9.20
CA VAL A 22 7.41 -7.40 -9.10
C VAL A 22 7.34 -8.40 -7.96
N ARG A 23 6.87 -7.97 -6.78
CA ARG A 23 6.71 -8.84 -5.60
C ARG A 23 5.71 -9.97 -5.82
N ALA A 24 4.67 -9.72 -6.62
CA ALA A 24 3.72 -10.76 -7.03
C ALA A 24 4.29 -11.72 -8.09
N GLY A 25 5.50 -11.48 -8.61
CA GLY A 25 6.15 -12.30 -9.64
C GLY A 25 5.55 -12.13 -11.04
N VAL A 26 4.71 -11.11 -11.26
CA VAL A 26 4.01 -10.89 -12.54
C VAL A 26 4.92 -10.23 -13.57
N VAL A 27 5.78 -9.31 -13.12
CA VAL A 27 6.74 -8.59 -13.95
C VAL A 27 8.12 -8.59 -13.29
N LYS A 28 9.19 -8.39 -14.06
CA LYS A 28 10.55 -8.30 -13.50
C LYS A 28 10.91 -6.88 -13.09
N HIS A 29 10.26 -5.89 -13.70
CA HIS A 29 10.51 -4.47 -13.46
C HIS A 29 9.20 -3.67 -13.55
N PRO A 30 8.97 -2.63 -12.72
CA PRO A 30 7.72 -1.86 -12.71
C PRO A 30 7.38 -1.15 -14.03
N SER A 31 8.37 -0.92 -14.90
CA SER A 31 8.15 -0.39 -16.25
C SER A 31 7.37 -1.35 -17.16
N GLU A 32 7.45 -2.66 -16.91
CA GLU A 32 6.73 -3.67 -17.67
C GLU A 32 5.23 -3.68 -17.34
N TRP A 33 4.81 -3.01 -16.25
CA TRP A 33 3.41 -2.90 -15.85
C TRP A 33 2.81 -1.55 -16.28
N PRO A 34 1.92 -1.51 -17.29
CA PRO A 34 1.40 -0.24 -17.82
C PRO A 34 0.58 0.58 -16.83
N TYR A 35 0.02 -0.08 -15.81
CA TYR A 35 -0.85 0.53 -14.81
C TYR A 35 -0.09 0.95 -13.53
N SER A 36 1.25 0.90 -13.54
CA SER A 36 2.07 1.42 -12.44
C SER A 36 2.22 2.95 -12.52
N GLY A 37 2.46 3.59 -11.36
CA GLY A 37 2.80 5.01 -11.32
C GLY A 37 4.18 5.28 -11.93
N TYR A 38 5.08 4.29 -11.86
CA TYR A 38 6.44 4.34 -12.41
C TYR A 38 6.51 4.93 -13.81
N ASN A 39 5.69 4.42 -14.73
CA ASN A 39 5.74 4.84 -16.13
C ASN A 39 5.35 6.31 -16.31
N GLU A 40 4.35 6.80 -15.59
CA GLU A 40 3.94 8.21 -15.65
C GLU A 40 4.93 9.13 -14.94
N ILE A 41 5.58 8.67 -13.86
CA ILE A 41 6.63 9.43 -13.19
C ILE A 41 7.84 9.61 -14.13
N GLN A 42 8.30 8.52 -14.75
CA GLN A 42 9.46 8.52 -15.65
C GLN A 42 9.16 9.19 -17.00
N GLN A 43 7.92 9.12 -17.48
CA GLN A 43 7.49 9.73 -18.74
C GLN A 43 6.20 10.55 -18.53
N PRO A 44 6.34 11.81 -18.04
CA PRO A 44 5.19 12.68 -17.80
C PRO A 44 4.31 12.84 -19.03
N LYS A 45 2.99 12.72 -18.82
CA LYS A 45 2.01 12.81 -19.89
C LYS A 45 1.61 14.27 -20.10
N ARG A 46 1.25 14.60 -21.34
CA ARG A 46 0.68 15.92 -21.71
C ARG A 46 -0.84 15.97 -21.59
N LYS A 47 -1.52 14.81 -21.58
CA LYS A 47 -2.99 14.67 -21.52
C LYS A 47 -3.34 13.49 -20.62
N LYS A 48 -4.52 13.53 -19.99
CA LYS A 48 -5.00 12.50 -19.04
C LYS A 48 -3.99 12.25 -17.90
N ILE A 49 -3.50 13.34 -17.33
CA ILE A 49 -2.53 13.32 -16.23
C ILE A 49 -3.23 12.78 -14.98
N LEU A 50 -2.62 11.78 -14.35
CA LEU A 50 -3.10 11.19 -13.09
C LEU A 50 -2.29 11.72 -11.90
N ILE A 51 -1.02 12.04 -12.13
CA ILE A 51 -0.09 12.52 -11.11
C ILE A 51 0.10 14.02 -11.28
N ASN A 52 -0.17 14.79 -10.23
CA ASN A 52 0.22 16.20 -10.20
C ASN A 52 1.75 16.30 -10.01
N TYR A 53 2.47 16.55 -11.10
CA TYR A 53 3.94 16.55 -11.12
C TYR A 53 4.56 17.63 -10.23
N GLU A 54 4.01 18.84 -10.25
CA GLU A 54 4.52 19.95 -9.45
C GLU A 54 4.29 19.68 -7.96
N ARG A 55 3.08 19.22 -7.60
CA ARG A 55 2.77 18.89 -6.22
C ARG A 55 3.60 17.71 -5.71
N LEU A 56 3.84 16.70 -6.56
CA LEU A 56 4.70 15.57 -6.21
C LEU A 56 6.13 16.03 -5.94
N LYS A 57 6.67 16.92 -6.79
CA LYS A 57 8.00 17.51 -6.61
C LYS A 57 8.12 18.26 -5.28
N GLU A 58 7.15 19.12 -4.97
CA GLU A 58 7.10 19.87 -3.70
C GLU A 58 7.04 18.94 -2.48
N LEU A 59 6.15 17.93 -2.51
CA LEU A 59 5.96 16.99 -1.40
C LEU A 59 7.21 16.13 -1.14
N LEU A 60 7.97 15.85 -2.19
CA LEU A 60 9.22 15.12 -2.11
C LEU A 60 10.43 16.02 -1.79
N GLY A 61 10.25 17.34 -1.75
CA GLY A 61 11.32 18.29 -1.40
C GLY A 61 12.39 18.46 -2.47
N PHE A 62 12.07 18.22 -3.76
CA PHE A 62 13.03 18.41 -4.86
C PHE A 62 12.86 19.77 -5.54
N ASP A 63 13.96 20.36 -6.01
CA ASP A 63 13.93 21.62 -6.77
C ASP A 63 13.47 21.43 -8.22
N SER A 64 13.66 20.22 -8.77
CA SER A 64 13.36 19.89 -10.17
C SER A 64 12.66 18.54 -10.28
N TYR A 65 11.71 18.44 -11.22
CA TYR A 65 11.05 17.18 -11.52
C TYR A 65 12.01 16.15 -12.14
N GLU A 66 13.10 16.59 -12.79
CA GLU A 66 14.13 15.66 -13.26
C GLU A 66 14.89 15.00 -12.09
N HIS A 67 15.04 15.71 -10.96
CA HIS A 67 15.57 15.10 -9.73
C HIS A 67 14.59 14.08 -9.14
N VAL A 68 13.28 14.34 -9.19
CA VAL A 68 12.25 13.35 -8.80
C VAL A 68 12.40 12.08 -9.62
N LYS A 69 12.48 12.18 -10.96
CA LYS A 69 12.66 11.03 -11.86
C LYS A 69 13.91 10.23 -11.53
N THR A 70 15.03 10.94 -11.37
CA THR A 70 16.35 10.34 -11.10
C THR A 70 16.35 9.61 -9.76
N ALA A 71 15.94 10.28 -8.68
CA ALA A 71 15.86 9.69 -7.35
C ALA A 71 14.90 8.49 -7.36
N HIS A 72 13.69 8.65 -7.90
CA HIS A 72 12.71 7.58 -7.98
C HIS A 72 13.25 6.34 -8.71
N LYS A 73 13.93 6.53 -9.85
CA LYS A 73 14.56 5.44 -10.59
C LYS A 73 15.64 4.76 -9.74
N GLN A 74 16.55 5.53 -9.14
CA GLN A 74 17.62 4.99 -8.30
C GLN A 74 17.08 4.16 -7.14
N TRP A 75 16.02 4.62 -6.47
CA TRP A 75 15.37 3.87 -5.39
C TRP A 75 14.77 2.54 -5.88
N VAL A 76 14.10 2.55 -7.04
CA VAL A 76 13.56 1.32 -7.64
C VAL A 76 14.68 0.33 -7.96
N GLU A 77 15.74 0.78 -8.63
CA GLU A 77 16.86 -0.09 -8.99
C GLU A 77 17.61 -0.63 -7.77
N SER A 78 17.77 0.17 -6.71
CA SER A 78 18.33 -0.29 -5.43
C SER A 78 17.47 -1.41 -4.83
N CYS A 79 16.16 -1.19 -4.70
CA CYS A 79 15.25 -2.20 -4.14
C CYS A 79 15.21 -3.50 -4.98
N LEU A 80 15.38 -3.41 -6.30
CA LEU A 80 15.47 -4.58 -7.17
C LEU A 80 16.80 -5.32 -7.00
N SER A 81 17.91 -4.59 -6.82
CA SER A 81 19.26 -5.13 -6.66
C SER A 81 19.49 -5.79 -5.30
N ASP A 82 18.91 -5.22 -4.25
CA ASP A 82 19.06 -5.70 -2.87
C ASP A 82 18.35 -7.06 -2.64
N GLY A 83 17.48 -7.49 -3.56
CA GLY A 83 16.74 -8.75 -3.46
C GLY A 83 15.70 -8.81 -2.34
N ASP A 84 15.69 -7.82 -1.44
CA ASP A 84 14.84 -7.71 -0.26
C ASP A 84 13.46 -7.11 -0.58
N ASN A 85 12.89 -7.53 -1.71
CA ASN A 85 11.56 -7.16 -2.16
C ASN A 85 10.48 -8.02 -1.50
N PHE A 86 10.66 -8.38 -0.24
CA PHE A 86 9.66 -9.13 0.52
C PHE A 86 8.54 -8.20 1.00
N ARG A 87 7.39 -8.80 1.33
CA ARG A 87 6.25 -8.06 1.86
C ARG A 87 6.62 -7.45 3.22
N ASP A 88 6.68 -6.13 3.28
CA ASP A 88 6.95 -5.42 4.53
C ASP A 88 5.61 -5.08 5.22
N SER A 89 5.43 -5.67 6.40
CA SER A 89 4.23 -5.49 7.23
C SER A 89 3.99 -4.03 7.61
N LYS A 90 5.03 -3.18 7.66
CA LYS A 90 4.87 -1.77 8.04
C LYS A 90 4.04 -0.98 7.04
N TRP A 91 4.09 -1.37 5.77
CA TRP A 91 3.35 -0.68 4.70
C TRP A 91 1.95 -1.23 4.49
N THR A 92 1.68 -2.46 4.96
CA THR A 92 0.44 -3.18 4.66
C THR A 92 -0.47 -3.35 5.87
N GLU A 93 0.09 -3.32 7.08
CA GLU A 93 -0.64 -3.63 8.31
C GLU A 93 -0.68 -2.44 9.29
N SER A 94 0.05 -1.36 8.99
CA SER A 94 0.04 -0.13 9.78
C SER A 94 -0.85 0.92 9.11
N ILE A 95 -1.52 1.74 9.91
CA ILE A 95 -2.42 2.82 9.46
C ILE A 95 -1.63 4.10 9.14
N ALA A 96 -0.52 4.31 9.83
CA ALA A 96 0.39 5.40 9.57
C ALA A 96 1.82 4.96 9.87
N VAL A 97 2.76 5.50 9.11
CA VAL A 97 4.21 5.35 9.32
C VAL A 97 4.86 6.72 9.18
N GLY A 98 5.68 7.10 10.15
CA GLY A 98 6.36 8.39 10.20
C GLY A 98 7.16 8.58 11.48
N SER A 99 7.55 9.81 11.80
CA SER A 99 8.10 10.22 13.08
C SER A 99 7.09 10.02 14.21
N GLU A 100 7.59 9.97 15.44
CA GLU A 100 6.74 9.86 16.62
C GLU A 100 5.70 10.98 16.67
N SER A 101 6.12 12.22 16.43
CA SER A 101 5.25 13.39 16.50
C SER A 101 4.07 13.30 15.54
N TYR A 102 4.31 12.81 14.33
CA TYR A 102 3.26 12.59 13.34
C TYR A 102 2.32 11.47 13.71
N ILE A 103 2.86 10.36 14.19
CA ILE A 103 2.05 9.22 14.62
C ILE A 103 1.16 9.60 15.80
N GLN A 104 1.66 10.40 16.75
CA GLN A 104 0.86 10.96 17.85
C GLN A 104 -0.23 11.89 17.34
N ASN A 105 0.08 12.77 16.39
CA ASN A 105 -0.91 13.65 15.76
C ASN A 105 -2.00 12.87 15.01
N VAL A 106 -1.63 11.87 14.21
CA VAL A 106 -2.58 10.99 13.52
C VAL A 106 -3.45 10.24 14.53
N LYS A 107 -2.86 9.72 15.61
CA LYS A 107 -3.59 9.03 16.67
C LYS A 107 -4.60 9.97 17.36
N ALA A 108 -4.21 11.20 17.65
CA ALA A 108 -5.09 12.21 18.23
C ALA A 108 -6.25 12.58 17.29
N LEU A 109 -5.96 12.80 15.99
CA LEU A 109 -6.96 13.08 14.96
C LEU A 109 -7.95 11.93 14.78
N MET A 110 -7.51 10.69 14.95
CA MET A 110 -8.36 9.50 14.86
C MET A 110 -9.26 9.32 16.09
N GLY A 111 -8.96 9.95 17.23
CA GLY A 111 -9.80 9.92 18.43
C GLY A 111 -10.22 8.50 18.86
N GLY A 112 -11.53 8.28 19.02
CA GLY A 112 -12.08 6.97 19.37
C GLY A 112 -11.78 5.86 18.34
N MET A 113 -11.55 6.21 17.07
CA MET A 113 -11.16 5.25 16.03
C MET A 113 -9.72 4.79 16.17
N ALA A 114 -8.93 5.31 17.11
CA ALA A 114 -7.60 4.82 17.42
C ALA A 114 -7.56 3.86 18.63
N LEU A 115 -8.67 3.66 19.34
CA LEU A 115 -8.76 2.74 20.47
C LEU A 115 -8.29 1.33 20.06
N GLY A 116 -7.42 0.71 20.88
CA GLY A 116 -6.81 -0.60 20.61
C GLY A 116 -5.55 -0.58 19.74
N ARG A 117 -5.12 0.58 19.22
CA ARG A 117 -3.91 0.72 18.38
C ARG A 117 -2.72 1.20 19.19
N LYS A 118 -1.57 0.60 18.94
CA LYS A 118 -0.31 0.94 19.59
C LYS A 118 0.60 1.69 18.62
N VAL A 119 1.35 2.62 19.19
CA VAL A 119 2.50 3.23 18.52
C VAL A 119 3.66 2.26 18.74
N LEU A 120 4.27 1.78 17.66
CA LEU A 120 5.40 0.88 17.68
C LEU A 120 6.59 1.55 17.01
N GLU A 121 7.75 1.47 17.65
CA GLU A 121 9.02 1.88 17.05
C GLU A 121 9.57 0.75 16.18
N THR A 122 10.13 1.08 15.03
CA THR A 122 10.74 0.14 14.08
C THR A 122 11.91 0.82 13.39
N GLY A 123 13.10 0.66 13.96
CA GLY A 123 14.27 1.44 13.56
C GLY A 123 14.04 2.92 13.86
N GLU A 124 14.31 3.80 12.89
CA GLU A 124 14.10 5.25 13.04
C GLU A 124 12.63 5.70 12.88
N LEU A 125 11.70 4.77 12.66
CA LEU A 125 10.32 5.05 12.27
C LEU A 125 9.32 4.56 13.32
N PHE A 126 8.23 5.31 13.47
CA PHE A 126 7.10 4.97 14.30
C PHE A 126 5.92 4.52 13.42
N GLN A 127 5.14 3.58 13.93
CA GLN A 127 3.99 3.02 13.25
C GLN A 127 2.76 3.02 14.14
N LEU A 128 1.60 3.42 13.61
CA LEU A 128 0.32 3.23 14.28
C LEU A 128 -0.35 1.98 13.76
N LYS A 129 -0.42 0.92 14.57
CA LYS A 129 -0.94 -0.38 14.15
C LYS A 129 -1.84 -1.01 15.23
N GLU A 130 -2.82 -1.79 14.80
CA GLU A 130 -3.62 -2.63 15.70
C GLU A 130 -2.78 -3.76 16.26
N VAL A 131 -2.98 -4.11 17.53
CA VAL A 131 -2.36 -5.31 18.08
C VAL A 131 -2.96 -6.50 17.34
N GLN A 132 -2.19 -7.08 16.40
CA GLN A 132 -2.55 -8.36 15.80
C GLN A 132 -2.43 -9.41 16.90
N TYR A 133 -3.57 -9.88 17.39
CA TYR A 133 -3.58 -11.19 18.01
C TYR A 133 -3.36 -12.20 16.90
N PRO A 134 -2.38 -13.12 17.02
CA PRO A 134 -2.38 -14.29 16.15
C PRO A 134 -3.78 -14.89 16.22
N TYR A 135 -4.30 -15.40 15.10
CA TYR A 135 -5.49 -16.24 15.13
C TYR A 135 -5.11 -17.48 15.94
N ILE A 136 -5.22 -17.39 17.28
CA ILE A 136 -5.04 -18.53 18.15
C ILE A 136 -6.19 -19.42 17.75
N ALA A 137 -5.86 -20.52 17.08
CA ALA A 137 -6.75 -21.64 16.83
C ALA A 137 -7.09 -22.32 18.17
N HIS A 138 -7.59 -21.56 19.14
CA HIS A 138 -8.33 -22.07 20.28
C HIS A 138 -9.77 -22.36 19.86
N LEU A 139 -9.93 -22.91 18.67
CA LEU A 139 -11.05 -23.77 18.35
C LEU A 139 -10.68 -25.13 18.91
N GLY A 140 -10.85 -25.29 20.22
CA GLY A 140 -10.89 -26.63 20.81
C GLY A 140 -11.88 -27.45 20.00
N ALA A 141 -11.38 -28.52 19.37
CA ALA A 141 -12.04 -29.49 18.50
C ALA A 141 -13.59 -29.46 18.45
N LYS A 142 -14.17 -28.41 17.88
CA LYS A 142 -15.56 -28.36 17.42
C LYS A 142 -15.56 -27.85 15.98
N LYS A 143 -14.99 -28.65 15.08
CA LYS A 143 -15.45 -28.68 13.69
C LYS A 143 -16.88 -29.25 13.72
N ILE A 144 -17.86 -28.41 14.01
CA ILE A 144 -19.22 -28.69 13.57
C ILE A 144 -19.22 -28.36 12.08
N ASP A 145 -19.63 -29.34 11.29
CA ASP A 145 -19.79 -29.26 9.86
C ASP A 145 -20.66 -28.04 9.50
N ILE A 146 -20.08 -27.02 8.86
CA ILE A 146 -20.80 -25.83 8.36
C ILE A 146 -21.31 -26.12 6.92
N GLY A 147 -21.40 -27.39 6.54
CA GLY A 147 -22.05 -27.83 5.31
C GLY A 147 -23.56 -27.59 5.38
N ASN A 148 -24.06 -26.82 4.40
CA ASN A 148 -25.45 -26.69 3.94
C ASN A 148 -26.23 -25.42 4.32
N GLN A 149 -25.74 -24.51 5.16
CA GLN A 149 -26.47 -23.26 5.47
C GLN A 149 -26.13 -22.05 4.58
N ASN A 150 -25.12 -22.16 3.71
CA ASN A 150 -24.66 -21.05 2.86
C ASN A 150 -24.86 -21.27 1.35
N THR A 151 -25.71 -22.23 0.95
CA THR A 151 -26.12 -22.39 -0.45
C THR A 151 -27.26 -21.43 -0.78
N TYR A 152 -26.92 -20.20 -1.16
CA TYR A 152 -27.84 -19.34 -1.92
C TYR A 152 -27.76 -19.73 -3.40
N PHE A 153 -28.87 -20.23 -3.94
CA PHE A 153 -29.03 -20.48 -5.38
C PHE A 153 -29.32 -19.15 -6.08
N TRP A 154 -28.43 -18.71 -6.96
CA TRP A 154 -28.69 -17.59 -7.87
C TRP A 154 -29.61 -18.08 -8.98
N ASN A 155 -30.92 -17.86 -8.83
CA ASN A 155 -31.88 -18.10 -9.91
C ASN A 155 -31.50 -17.28 -11.14
N GLN A 156 -31.02 -17.97 -12.19
CA GLN A 156 -30.86 -17.43 -13.52
C GLN A 156 -32.25 -17.33 -14.17
N ASN A 157 -32.83 -16.13 -14.17
CA ASN A 157 -33.93 -15.82 -15.07
C ASN A 157 -33.33 -15.59 -16.47
N TYR A 158 -33.31 -16.64 -17.30
CA TYR A 158 -33.23 -16.47 -18.74
C TYR A 158 -34.65 -16.48 -19.31
N GLU A 159 -34.97 -15.37 -19.97
CA GLU A 159 -36.21 -15.12 -20.70
C GLU A 159 -36.48 -16.26 -21.70
N ASN A 160 -37.68 -16.83 -21.65
CA ASN A 160 -38.26 -17.57 -22.75
C ASN A 160 -39.60 -16.93 -23.08
N THR A 161 -39.78 -16.46 -24.32
CA THR A 161 -40.80 -16.98 -25.23
C THR A 161 -40.67 -16.33 -26.61
N THR A 162 -40.29 -17.12 -27.60
CA THR A 162 -40.68 -16.94 -29.01
C THR A 162 -41.42 -18.22 -29.41
N THR A 163 -42.70 -18.09 -29.75
CA THR A 163 -43.38 -18.80 -30.85
C THR A 163 -44.70 -18.06 -31.09
#